data_AF-A0A382ZAG1-F1
#
_entry.id   AF-A0A382ZAG1-F1
#
_cell.length_a   1.000
_cell.length_b   1.000
_cell.length_c   1.000
_cell.angle_alpha   90.00
_cell.angle_beta   90.00
_cell.angle_gamma   90.00
#
_symmetry.space_group_name_H-M   'P 1'
#
loop_
_entity.id
_entity.type
_entity.pdbx_description
1 polymer ?
#
loop_
_entity_poly.entity_id
_entity_poly.type
_entity_poly.pdbx_seq_one_letter_code
_entity_poly.pdbx_strand_id
1 'polypeptide(L)'
;MSHIYQPLLIRTLVDSEGVSTTRKIALEFLKYDESQIQYYERIVKNMPVRVLLSHNVITKEKNTVSLNTENLSFNQRQKLISLCDAKLNEFLDSRGLKLWDYRLIDNPVPDSLRYKVLKKSNFRCDLCGATKYDRP
;
A
#
# COMPACT_ATOMS: atom_id res chain seq x y z
N MET A 1 -6.94 16.43 -8.80
CA MET A 1 -6.71 14.96 -8.73
C MET A 1 -6.88 14.23 -10.06
N SER A 2 -7.62 14.74 -11.06
CA SER A 2 -7.91 13.98 -12.30
C SER A 2 -6.83 13.95 -13.39
N HIS A 3 -5.78 14.77 -13.32
CA HIS A 3 -4.83 14.93 -14.43
C HIS A 3 -3.93 13.71 -14.67
N ILE A 4 -3.73 12.84 -13.67
CA ILE A 4 -2.83 11.68 -13.77
C ILE A 4 -3.58 10.41 -14.15
N TYR A 5 -4.84 10.25 -13.70
CA TYR A 5 -5.58 9.00 -13.88
C TYR A 5 -5.99 8.73 -15.33
N GLN A 6 -6.38 9.76 -16.09
CA GLN A 6 -6.81 9.59 -17.48
C GLN A 6 -5.66 9.11 -18.38
N PRO A 7 -4.46 9.73 -18.38
CA PRO A 7 -3.31 9.21 -19.12
C PRO A 7 -2.89 7.80 -18.71
N LEU A 8 -2.93 7.48 -17.41
CA LEU A 8 -2.60 6.13 -16.91
C LEU A 8 -3.59 5.07 -17.39
N LEU A 9 -4.88 5.40 -17.42
CA LEU A 9 -5.90 4.49 -17.93
C LEU A 9 -5.68 4.20 -19.42
N ILE A 10 -5.47 5.24 -20.22
CA ILE A 10 -5.23 5.09 -21.66
C ILE A 10 -3.97 4.25 -21.90
N ARG A 11 -2.87 4.56 -21.21
CA ARG A 11 -1.63 3.79 -21.31
C ARG A 11 -1.82 2.32 -20.96
N THR A 12 -2.52 2.03 -19.85
CA THR A 12 -2.73 0.64 -19.42
C THR A 12 -3.62 -0.16 -20.37
N LEU A 13 -4.56 0.49 -21.05
CA LEU A 13 -5.33 -0.14 -22.13
C LEU A 13 -4.45 -0.39 -23.36
N VAL A 14 -3.63 0.57 -23.77
CA VAL A 14 -2.69 0.40 -24.90
C VAL A 14 -1.72 -0.76 -24.64
N ASP A 15 -1.12 -0.82 -23.44
CA ASP A 15 -0.22 -1.90 -23.02
C ASP A 15 -0.92 -3.27 -22.93
N SER A 16 -2.26 -3.30 -22.90
CA SER A 16 -3.08 -4.52 -22.82
C SER A 16 -3.86 -4.79 -24.12
N GLU A 17 -3.38 -4.29 -25.26
CA GLU A 17 -4.02 -4.49 -26.58
C GLU A 17 -5.48 -3.99 -26.65
N GLY A 18 -5.79 -2.93 -25.90
CA GLY A 18 -7.08 -2.25 -25.90
C GLY A 18 -8.10 -2.77 -24.87
N VAL A 19 -7.82 -3.89 -24.18
CA VAL A 19 -8.75 -4.46 -23.19
C VAL A 19 -8.02 -4.80 -21.90
N SER A 20 -8.57 -4.35 -20.77
CA SER A 20 -8.01 -4.63 -19.45
C SER A 20 -9.12 -4.71 -18.40
N THR A 21 -8.88 -5.46 -17.33
CA THR A 21 -9.81 -5.52 -16.21
C THR A 21 -9.68 -4.28 -15.33
N THR A 22 -10.79 -3.85 -14.73
CA THR A 22 -10.79 -2.74 -13.76
C THR A 22 -9.81 -2.98 -12.61
N ARG A 23 -9.63 -4.24 -12.19
CA ARG A 23 -8.65 -4.62 -11.18
C ARG A 23 -7.21 -4.35 -11.62
N LYS A 24 -6.85 -4.71 -12.86
CA LYS A 24 -5.51 -4.44 -13.39
C LYS A 24 -5.25 -2.94 -13.47
N ILE A 25 -6.20 -2.15 -13.97
CA ILE A 25 -6.11 -0.68 -14.03
C ILE A 25 -5.91 -0.08 -12.63
N ALA A 26 -6.67 -0.54 -11.63
CA ALA A 26 -6.53 -0.08 -10.25
C ALA A 26 -5.15 -0.41 -9.64
N LEU A 27 -4.58 -1.59 -9.93
CA LEU A 27 -3.23 -1.94 -9.48
C LEU A 27 -2.17 -1.04 -10.11
N GLU A 28 -2.35 -0.64 -11.37
CA GLU A 28 -1.44 0.30 -12.02
C GLU A 28 -1.57 1.71 -11.43
N PHE A 29 -2.78 2.17 -11.09
CA PHE A 29 -2.95 3.44 -10.40
C PHE A 29 -2.24 3.47 -9.04
N LEU A 30 -2.30 2.38 -8.28
CA LEU A 30 -1.64 2.27 -6.98
C LEU A 30 -0.12 2.49 -7.07
N LYS A 31 0.53 2.11 -8.19
CA LYS A 31 1.96 2.33 -8.39
C LYS A 31 2.35 3.79 -8.54
N TYR A 32 1.41 4.67 -8.86
CA TYR A 32 1.62 6.10 -9.07
C TYR A 32 1.03 6.96 -7.93
N ASP A 33 0.42 6.34 -6.92
CA ASP A 33 -0.08 7.05 -5.75
C ASP A 33 1.07 7.38 -4.79
N GLU A 34 1.59 8.60 -4.92
CA GLU A 34 2.70 9.12 -4.12
C GLU A 34 2.45 9.00 -2.60
N SER A 35 1.21 9.17 -2.15
CA SER A 35 0.87 9.06 -0.74
C SER A 35 1.05 7.63 -0.21
N GLN A 36 0.69 6.64 -1.04
CA GLN A 36 0.86 5.22 -0.73
C GLN A 36 2.33 4.80 -0.82
N ILE A 37 3.07 5.29 -1.82
CA ILE A 37 4.51 5.06 -1.94
C ILE A 37 5.24 5.55 -0.68
N GLN A 38 4.99 6.79 -0.26
CA GLN A 38 5.59 7.36 0.95
C GLN A 38 5.20 6.61 2.23
N TYR A 39 3.96 6.10 2.29
CA TYR A 39 3.54 5.23 3.39
C TYR A 39 4.35 3.93 3.41
N TYR A 40 4.43 3.21 2.30
CA TYR A 40 5.15 1.93 2.23
C TYR A 40 6.66 2.11 2.39
N GLU A 41 7.25 3.22 1.94
CA GLU A 41 8.65 3.54 2.22
C GLU A 41 8.96 3.56 3.72
N ARG A 42 8.08 4.20 4.52
CA ARG A 42 8.22 4.24 5.97
C ARG A 42 8.07 2.83 6.56
N ILE A 43 7.10 2.04 6.09
CA ILE A 43 6.92 0.66 6.54
C ILE A 43 8.18 -0.19 6.25
N VAL A 44 8.73 -0.11 5.04
CA VAL A 44 9.94 -0.82 4.62
C VAL A 44 11.13 -0.46 5.52
N LYS A 45 11.38 0.84 5.71
CA LYS A 45 12.49 1.33 6.54
C LYS A 45 12.32 0.92 8.00
N ASN A 46 11.10 0.93 8.51
CA ASN A 46 10.83 0.65 9.91
C ASN A 46 10.87 -0.84 10.23
N MET A 47 10.22 -1.72 9.46
CA MET A 47 10.06 -3.11 9.91
C MET A 47 11.05 -4.06 9.23
N PRO A 48 10.91 -4.41 7.94
CA PRO A 48 11.74 -5.45 7.34
C PRO A 48 13.21 -5.04 7.25
N VAL A 49 13.52 -3.78 6.90
CA VAL A 49 14.92 -3.35 6.79
C VAL A 49 15.62 -3.38 8.16
N ARG A 50 14.96 -2.88 9.20
CA ARG A 50 15.52 -2.90 10.56
C ARG A 50 15.83 -4.33 11.03
N VAL A 51 14.88 -5.25 10.83
CA VAL A 51 15.00 -6.65 11.27
C VAL A 51 16.07 -7.39 10.47
N LEU A 52 16.08 -7.26 9.15
CA LEU A 52 17.05 -7.96 8.31
C LEU A 52 18.47 -7.39 8.48
N LEU A 53 18.63 -6.10 8.80
CA LEU A 53 19.91 -5.52 9.20
C LEU A 53 20.41 -6.15 10.50
N SER A 54 19.57 -6.31 11.53
CA SER A 54 19.99 -6.95 12.79
C SER A 54 20.42 -8.41 12.63
N HIS A 55 19.92 -9.09 11.60
CA HIS A 55 20.30 -10.47 11.27
C HIS A 55 21.43 -10.55 10.24
N ASN A 56 22.07 -9.43 9.86
CA ASN A 56 23.14 -9.36 8.87
C ASN A 56 22.78 -9.97 7.49
N VAL A 57 21.48 -10.01 7.14
CA VAL A 57 20.99 -10.54 5.86
C VAL A 57 21.12 -9.50 4.75
N ILE A 58 21.01 -8.22 5.11
CA ILE A 58 21.09 -7.09 4.19
C ILE A 58 22.10 -6.06 4.68
N THR A 59 22.56 -5.23 3.76
CA THR A 59 23.28 -3.99 4.02
C THR A 59 22.45 -2.82 3.51
N LYS A 60 22.65 -1.63 4.08
CA LYS A 60 21.93 -0.41 3.71
C LYS A 60 22.90 0.73 3.50
N GLU A 61 22.86 1.33 2.31
CA GLU A 61 23.59 2.55 1.97
C GLU A 61 22.61 3.63 1.53
N LYS A 62 22.45 4.68 2.34
CA LYS A 62 21.50 5.79 2.11
C LYS A 62 20.07 5.26 1.85
N ASN A 63 19.62 5.27 0.59
CA ASN A 63 18.30 4.82 0.16
C ASN A 63 18.32 3.48 -0.60
N THR A 64 19.47 2.83 -0.67
CA THR A 64 19.66 1.53 -1.33
C THR A 64 19.77 0.44 -0.29
N VAL A 65 19.10 -0.69 -0.53
CA VAL A 65 19.19 -1.90 0.28
C VAL A 65 19.73 -3.03 -0.59
N SER A 66 20.75 -3.72 -0.10
CA SER A 66 21.42 -4.81 -0.81
C SER A 66 21.45 -6.06 0.06
N LEU A 67 21.42 -7.25 -0.57
CA LEU A 67 21.68 -8.50 0.14
C LEU A 67 23.15 -8.54 0.56
N ASN A 68 23.41 -9.03 1.77
CA ASN A 68 24.77 -9.20 2.28
C ASN A 68 25.37 -10.53 1.78
N THR A 69 25.40 -10.69 0.46
CA THR A 69 25.91 -11.88 -0.22
C THR A 69 26.65 -11.49 -1.48
N GLU A 70 27.56 -12.35 -1.94
CA GLU A 70 28.14 -12.25 -3.28
C GLU A 70 27.09 -12.53 -4.37
N ASN A 71 27.51 -12.45 -5.63
CA ASN A 71 26.66 -12.77 -6.77
C ASN A 71 26.09 -14.19 -6.66
N LEU A 72 24.76 -14.27 -6.53
CA LEU A 72 24.05 -15.53 -6.48
C LEU A 72 24.02 -16.16 -7.88
N SER A 73 24.34 -17.46 -7.95
CA SER A 73 24.06 -18.24 -9.15
C SER A 73 22.55 -18.32 -9.41
N PHE A 74 22.17 -18.62 -10.66
CA PHE A 74 20.77 -18.79 -11.05
C PHE A 74 20.03 -19.79 -10.14
N ASN A 75 20.64 -20.94 -9.87
CA ASN A 75 20.05 -21.99 -9.03
C ASN A 75 19.86 -21.53 -7.58
N GLN A 76 20.83 -20.80 -7.02
CA GLN A 76 20.72 -20.25 -5.65
C GLN A 76 19.62 -19.19 -5.57
N ARG A 77 19.54 -18.30 -6.56
CA ARG A 77 18.50 -17.28 -6.65
C ARG A 77 17.11 -17.93 -6.72
N GLN A 78 16.93 -18.92 -7.58
CA GLN A 78 15.65 -19.62 -7.73
C GLN A 78 15.26 -20.34 -6.43
N LYS A 79 16.23 -20.99 -5.77
CA LYS A 79 16.00 -21.64 -4.47
C LYS A 79 15.57 -20.63 -3.41
N LEU A 80 16.23 -19.48 -3.29
CA LEU A 80 15.86 -18.43 -2.35
C LEU A 80 14.45 -17.88 -2.62
N ILE A 81 14.12 -17.61 -3.88
CA ILE A 81 12.78 -17.17 -4.27
C ILE A 81 11.74 -18.21 -3.84
N SER A 82 11.97 -19.50 -4.13
CA SER A 82 11.04 -20.57 -3.75
C SER A 82 10.83 -20.68 -2.23
N LEU A 83 11.88 -20.44 -1.42
CA LEU A 83 11.78 -20.45 0.04
C LEU A 83 10.98 -19.25 0.56
N CYS A 84 11.19 -18.07 -0.03
CA CYS A 84 10.41 -16.87 0.29
C CYS A 84 8.92 -17.07 -0.06
N ASP A 85 8.63 -17.58 -1.25
CA ASP A 85 7.26 -17.84 -1.70
C ASP A 85 6.56 -18.87 -0.83
N ALA A 86 7.25 -19.95 -0.45
CA ALA A 86 6.72 -20.95 0.48
C ALA A 86 6.35 -20.33 1.83
N LYS A 87 7.20 -19.45 2.38
CA LYS A 87 6.92 -18.73 3.64
C LYS A 87 5.77 -17.73 3.52
N LEU A 88 5.65 -17.05 2.38
CA LEU A 88 4.52 -16.17 2.10
C LEU A 88 3.21 -16.95 2.05
N ASN A 89 3.19 -18.09 1.35
CA ASN A 89 2.02 -18.95 1.25
C ASN A 89 1.63 -19.53 2.61
N GLU A 90 2.58 -20.05 3.40
CA GLU A 90 2.34 -20.53 4.76
C GLU A 90 1.69 -19.43 5.64
N PHE A 91 2.18 -18.19 5.51
CA PHE A 91 1.61 -17.05 6.23
C PHE A 91 0.19 -16.69 5.76
N LEU A 92 -0.06 -16.71 4.45
CA LEU A 92 -1.39 -16.48 3.87
C LEU A 92 -2.40 -17.56 4.28
N ASP A 93 -1.98 -18.83 4.27
CA ASP A 93 -2.82 -19.97 4.65
C ASP A 93 -3.15 -19.93 6.14
N SER A 94 -2.19 -19.57 7.00
CA SER A 94 -2.40 -19.51 8.46
C SER A 94 -3.32 -18.37 8.91
N ARG A 95 -3.43 -17.27 8.15
CA ARG A 95 -4.24 -16.09 8.53
C ARG A 95 -5.47 -15.84 7.64
N GLY A 96 -5.55 -16.47 6.47
CA GLY A 96 -6.64 -16.32 5.50
C GLY A 96 -6.86 -14.88 5.02
N LEU A 97 -8.06 -14.61 4.46
CA LEU A 97 -8.50 -13.30 3.96
C LEU A 97 -8.49 -12.17 5.02
N LYS A 98 -8.42 -12.51 6.31
CA LYS A 98 -8.43 -11.55 7.43
C LYS A 98 -7.22 -10.61 7.47
N LEU A 99 -6.17 -10.88 6.67
CA LEU A 99 -5.00 -10.00 6.55
C LEU A 99 -5.34 -8.61 5.98
N TRP A 100 -6.47 -8.50 5.27
CA TRP A 100 -6.88 -7.30 4.54
C TRP A 100 -8.13 -6.62 5.13
N ASP A 101 -8.83 -7.27 6.07
CA ASP A 101 -10.10 -6.78 6.64
C ASP A 101 -9.97 -5.37 7.24
N TYR A 102 -8.85 -5.05 7.88
CA TYR A 102 -8.66 -3.73 8.51
C TYR A 102 -8.33 -2.61 7.50
N ARG A 103 -7.85 -2.96 6.30
CA ARG A 103 -7.47 -2.02 5.22
C ARG A 103 -8.57 -1.87 4.14
N LEU A 104 -9.56 -2.75 4.13
CA LEU A 104 -10.77 -2.64 3.29
C LEU A 104 -11.78 -1.63 3.84
N ILE A 105 -11.59 -1.14 5.06
CA ILE A 105 -12.43 -0.13 5.69
C ILE A 105 -11.81 1.24 5.39
N ASP A 106 -11.92 1.68 4.13
CA ASP A 106 -11.38 2.99 3.67
C ASP A 106 -12.12 4.19 4.31
N ASN A 107 -13.17 3.93 5.11
CA ASN A 107 -13.83 4.90 5.97
C ASN A 107 -14.49 4.14 7.13
N PRO A 108 -13.94 4.15 8.37
CA PRO A 108 -14.59 3.48 9.51
C PRO A 108 -15.97 4.05 9.83
N VAL A 109 -16.28 5.22 9.27
CA VAL A 109 -17.59 5.87 9.32
C VAL A 109 -18.06 6.10 7.89
N PRO A 110 -19.14 5.42 7.43
CA PRO A 110 -19.73 5.70 6.12
C PRO A 110 -20.01 7.19 5.95
N ASP A 111 -19.74 7.77 4.77
CA ASP A 111 -19.99 9.19 4.49
C ASP A 111 -21.44 9.61 4.77
N SER A 112 -22.38 8.69 4.58
CA SER A 112 -23.78 8.88 4.94
C SER A 112 -24.01 9.04 6.45
N LEU A 113 -23.24 8.32 7.28
CA LEU A 113 -23.28 8.43 8.73
C LEU A 113 -22.58 9.72 9.19
N ARG A 114 -21.40 10.02 8.62
CA ARG A 114 -20.68 11.28 8.89
C ARG A 114 -21.54 12.50 8.57
N TYR A 115 -22.21 12.50 7.41
CA TYR A 115 -23.13 13.56 7.01
C TYR A 115 -24.35 13.64 7.94
N LYS A 116 -24.96 12.50 8.32
CA LYS A 116 -26.11 12.49 9.23
C LYS A 116 -25.77 13.04 10.62
N VAL A 117 -24.61 12.69 11.16
CA VAL A 117 -24.13 13.19 12.46
C VAL A 117 -23.91 14.69 12.39
N LEU A 118 -23.15 15.17 11.39
CA LEU A 118 -22.93 16.60 11.20
C LEU A 118 -24.22 17.37 10.93
N LYS A 119 -25.16 16.80 10.16
CA LYS A 119 -26.45 17.44 9.91
C LYS A 119 -27.28 17.59 11.19
N LYS A 120 -27.25 16.60 12.09
CA LYS A 120 -27.92 16.68 13.40
C LYS A 120 -27.30 17.76 14.30
N SER A 121 -25.98 17.93 14.22
CA SER A 121 -25.24 18.94 14.98
C SER A 121 -25.14 20.30 14.26
N ASN A 122 -25.95 20.55 13.22
CA ASN A 122 -25.92 21.79 12.44
C ASN A 122 -24.53 22.14 11.86
N PHE A 123 -23.83 21.12 11.39
CA PHE A 123 -22.47 21.15 10.84
C PHE A 123 -21.41 21.65 11.84
N ARG A 124 -21.63 21.40 13.13
CA ARG A 124 -20.68 21.68 14.20
C ARG A 124 -20.09 20.38 14.74
N CYS A 125 -18.85 20.44 15.20
CA CYS A 125 -18.25 19.35 15.94
C CYS A 125 -18.95 19.20 17.30
N ASP A 126 -19.44 18.00 17.65
CA ASP A 126 -20.06 17.76 18.97
C ASP A 126 -19.07 17.86 20.13
N LEU A 127 -17.77 17.71 19.86
CA LEU A 127 -16.73 17.80 20.88
C LEU A 127 -16.28 19.24 21.14
N CYS A 128 -16.02 20.03 20.09
CA CYS A 128 -15.41 21.36 20.21
C CYS A 128 -16.25 22.51 19.65
N GLY A 129 -17.43 22.24 19.08
CA GLY A 129 -18.34 23.26 18.54
C GLY A 129 -17.90 23.94 17.23
N ALA A 130 -16.67 23.66 16.78
CA ALA A 130 -16.10 24.25 15.58
C ALA A 130 -16.90 23.87 14.32
N THR A 131 -17.06 24.85 13.44
CA THR A 131 -17.64 24.70 12.11
C THR A 131 -16.54 24.59 11.05
N LYS A 132 -16.90 24.21 9.82
CA LYS A 132 -15.96 24.24 8.67
C LYS A 132 -15.39 25.64 8.34
N TYR A 133 -15.96 26.69 8.93
CA TYR A 133 -15.53 28.08 8.76
C TYR A 133 -14.58 28.52 9.87
N ASP A 134 -14.59 27.81 11.00
CA ASP A 134 -13.62 28.00 12.07
C ASP A 134 -12.33 27.30 11.64
N ARG A 135 -11.48 28.06 10.93
CA ARG A 135 -10.10 27.64 10.69
C ARG A 135 -9.33 27.71 12.03
N PRO A 136 -8.34 26.82 12.26
CA PRO A 136 -7.34 27.06 13.30
C PRO A 136 -6.56 28.35 13.06
#